data_AF-M1LCR1-F1
#
_entry.id   AF-M1LCR1-F1
#
_cell.length_a   1.000
_cell.length_b   1.000
_cell.length_c   1.000
_cell.angle_alpha   90.00
_cell.angle_beta   90.00
_cell.angle_gamma   90.00
#
_symmetry.space_group_name_H-M   'P 1'
#
loop_
_entity.id
_entity.type
_entity.pdbx_description
1 polymer ?
#
loop_
_entity_poly.entity_id
_entity_poly.type
_entity_poly.pdbx_seq_one_letter_code
_entity_poly.pdbx_strand_id
1 'polypeptide(L)'
;MNKTLIALAVSAAAVATGVNAGELYNQDGTSLALGGRAEARLSLKDGKADDKTRVRINVLGKTQINDSLYGLGFYEAELTTNDGGDIDSDSDNLTSRYAYAGIGGNFGEVSYGKTEGSLGVITDFTDIMAYHGNSAADKLTVADRADNMIAYKGQFSDLALRATYRFADRSDDGSTFSDNKQDGYSLSAIYAIGDTGVKLGAGYADQDKANEYMLAASYTVSDFYFAGLFTDGEKQDSNRNKYDYTGYELAAAYTLNQTVFTTTYNNAETESETSADNLAVDATYYFKPNFRAYVSYNFNLIDKGDTIGTSTGKGTATKVDAEDEIALGLRYDF
;
A
#
# COMPACT_ATOMS: atom_id res chain seq x y z
N MET A 1 24.22 17.12 32.38
CA MET A 1 23.38 17.12 31.17
C MET A 1 23.01 15.68 30.87
N ASN A 2 21.84 15.24 31.35
CA ASN A 2 21.33 13.90 31.09
C ASN A 2 20.61 13.93 29.74
N LYS A 3 21.33 13.57 28.68
CA LYS A 3 20.77 13.32 27.34
C LYS A 3 20.33 11.87 27.26
N THR A 4 19.16 11.56 27.81
CA THR A 4 18.57 10.22 27.72
C THR A 4 17.06 10.37 27.54
N LEU A 5 16.52 9.67 26.52
CA LEU A 5 15.10 9.59 26.10
C LEU A 5 14.55 10.63 25.11
N ILE A 6 15.11 10.73 23.89
CA ILE A 6 14.30 11.15 22.70
C ILE A 6 14.42 10.14 21.52
N ALA A 7 15.14 9.02 21.70
CA ALA A 7 15.39 8.06 20.61
C ALA A 7 14.25 7.05 20.32
N LEU A 8 13.07 7.19 20.92
CA LEU A 8 11.99 6.17 20.85
C LEU A 8 10.69 6.63 20.17
N ALA A 9 10.64 7.86 19.64
CA ALA A 9 9.45 8.39 18.97
C ALA A 9 9.54 8.40 17.42
N VAL A 10 10.59 7.78 16.84
CA VAL A 10 10.81 7.74 15.37
C VAL A 10 10.12 6.52 14.72
N SER A 11 9.56 5.61 15.51
CA SER A 11 9.07 4.30 15.04
C SER A 11 7.72 4.31 14.31
N ALA A 12 6.99 5.42 14.22
CA ALA A 12 5.66 5.45 13.56
C ALA A 12 5.69 5.87 12.08
N ALA A 13 6.77 6.50 11.59
CA ALA A 13 6.89 6.95 10.20
C ALA A 13 7.61 5.93 9.29
N ALA A 14 8.26 4.91 9.86
CA ALA A 14 9.16 4.01 9.14
C ALA A 14 8.57 2.62 8.82
N VAL A 15 7.34 2.32 9.23
CA VAL A 15 6.81 0.94 9.20
C VAL A 15 6.51 0.44 7.77
N ALA A 16 6.26 1.33 6.80
CA ALA A 16 5.97 0.93 5.42
C ALA A 16 7.18 0.95 4.45
N THR A 17 8.24 1.73 4.72
CA THR A 17 9.33 1.96 3.73
C THR A 17 10.77 1.94 4.23
N GLY A 18 11.06 1.65 5.51
CA GLY A 18 12.46 1.49 5.90
C GLY A 18 12.72 1.24 7.38
N VAL A 19 12.72 -0.03 7.79
CA VAL A 19 13.37 -0.45 9.05
C VAL A 19 14.91 -0.30 8.98
N ASN A 20 15.45 0.01 7.79
CA ASN A 20 16.90 0.04 7.52
C ASN A 20 17.42 1.35 6.95
N ALA A 21 16.60 2.42 6.86
CA ALA A 21 17.06 3.67 6.29
C ALA A 21 18.33 4.18 7.00
N GLY A 22 19.42 4.30 6.25
CA GLY A 22 20.70 4.80 6.75
C GLY A 22 20.61 6.29 7.04
N GLU A 23 20.84 6.67 8.31
CA GLU A 23 21.00 8.08 8.68
C GLU A 23 22.30 8.61 8.06
N LEU A 24 22.19 9.56 7.14
CA LEU A 24 23.34 10.18 6.46
C LEU A 24 23.84 11.41 7.20
N TYR A 25 22.95 12.10 7.91
CA TYR A 25 23.24 13.33 8.63
C TYR A 25 22.31 13.50 9.82
N ASN A 26 22.86 13.93 10.94
CA ASN A 26 22.10 14.31 12.13
C ASN A 26 22.85 15.38 12.92
N GLN A 27 22.31 16.59 12.91
CA GLN A 27 22.87 17.71 13.65
C GLN A 27 21.75 18.67 14.06
N ASP A 28 21.84 19.18 15.30
CA ASP A 28 21.00 20.28 15.80
C ASP A 28 19.49 20.06 15.60
N GLY A 29 19.01 18.82 15.81
CA GLY A 29 17.60 18.46 15.67
C GLY A 29 17.12 18.27 14.22
N THR A 30 18.03 18.30 13.25
CA THR A 30 17.77 17.99 11.84
C THR A 30 18.41 16.67 11.46
N SER A 31 17.63 15.78 10.85
CA SER A 31 18.07 14.48 10.34
C SER A 31 17.77 14.32 8.86
N LEU A 32 18.68 13.69 8.13
CA LEU A 32 18.49 13.23 6.76
C LEU A 32 18.74 11.73 6.68
N ALA A 33 17.74 10.98 6.24
CA ALA A 33 17.83 9.55 6.01
C ALA A 33 17.64 9.23 4.52
N LEU A 34 18.43 8.28 4.04
CA LEU A 34 18.24 7.64 2.75
C LEU A 34 17.76 6.21 2.99
N GLY A 35 16.73 5.80 2.27
CA GLY A 35 16.26 4.42 2.30
C GLY A 35 15.83 3.97 0.92
N GLY A 36 15.16 2.82 0.90
CA GLY A 36 14.64 2.22 -0.32
C GLY A 36 14.96 0.74 -0.38
N ARG A 37 14.99 0.20 -1.60
CA ARG A 37 15.29 -1.22 -1.82
C ARG A 37 15.84 -1.48 -3.21
N ALA A 38 16.60 -2.55 -3.35
CA ALA A 38 16.75 -3.28 -4.61
C ALA A 38 16.04 -4.62 -4.46
N GLU A 39 15.05 -4.88 -5.29
CA GLU A 39 14.18 -6.04 -5.19
C GLU A 39 14.10 -6.76 -6.53
N ALA A 40 14.89 -7.83 -6.66
CA ALA A 40 14.86 -8.73 -7.80
C ALA A 40 13.62 -9.61 -7.71
N ARG A 41 12.82 -9.68 -8.78
CA ARG A 41 11.55 -10.43 -8.80
C ARG A 41 11.36 -11.13 -10.13
N LEU A 42 11.31 -12.46 -10.09
CA LEU A 42 10.95 -13.29 -11.22
C LEU A 42 9.49 -13.72 -11.08
N SER A 43 8.67 -13.39 -12.08
CA SER A 43 7.29 -13.90 -12.23
C SER A 43 7.29 -15.02 -13.27
N LEU A 44 6.52 -16.08 -13.01
CA LEU A 44 6.29 -17.20 -13.92
C LEU A 44 4.80 -17.48 -14.04
N LYS A 45 4.27 -17.38 -15.27
CA LYS A 45 2.90 -17.82 -15.64
C LYS A 45 2.97 -18.73 -16.86
N ASP A 46 2.26 -19.86 -16.86
CA ASP A 46 2.32 -20.87 -17.95
C ASP A 46 3.77 -21.24 -18.37
N GLY A 47 4.68 -21.30 -17.40
CA GLY A 47 6.11 -21.57 -17.62
C GLY A 47 6.86 -20.48 -18.41
N LYS A 48 6.30 -19.27 -18.55
CA LYS A 48 6.94 -18.12 -19.18
C LYS A 48 7.41 -17.15 -18.10
N ALA A 49 8.68 -16.79 -18.17
CA ALA A 49 9.34 -15.89 -17.24
C ALA A 49 9.10 -14.43 -17.62
N ASP A 50 8.89 -13.59 -16.61
CA ASP A 50 8.85 -12.13 -16.73
C ASP A 50 9.65 -11.48 -15.60
N ASP A 51 10.39 -10.43 -15.93
CA ASP A 51 11.18 -9.67 -14.96
C ASP A 51 10.33 -8.56 -14.35
N LYS A 52 10.09 -8.64 -13.04
CA LYS A 52 9.37 -7.64 -12.25
C LYS A 52 10.30 -6.88 -11.31
N THR A 53 11.60 -6.96 -11.51
CA THR A 53 12.62 -6.30 -10.68
C THR A 53 12.35 -4.81 -10.57
N ARG A 54 12.56 -4.28 -9.37
CA ARG A 54 12.36 -2.85 -9.08
C ARG A 54 13.40 -2.35 -8.09
N VAL A 55 13.75 -1.08 -8.24
CA VAL A 55 14.56 -0.33 -7.27
C VAL A 55 13.72 0.81 -6.74
N ARG A 56 13.75 1.04 -5.43
CA ARG A 56 13.22 2.26 -4.82
C ARG A 56 14.34 3.01 -4.13
N ILE A 57 14.28 4.32 -4.25
CA ILE A 57 15.15 5.24 -3.51
C ILE A 57 14.25 6.27 -2.85
N ASN A 58 14.41 6.46 -1.55
CA ASN A 58 13.69 7.48 -0.81
C ASN A 58 14.61 8.31 0.07
N VAL A 59 14.18 9.54 0.32
CA VAL A 59 14.87 10.51 1.15
C VAL A 59 13.86 11.11 2.12
N LEU A 60 14.19 11.08 3.42
CA LEU A 60 13.41 11.70 4.48
C LEU A 60 14.26 12.77 5.17
N GLY A 61 13.81 14.02 5.06
CA GLY A 61 14.31 15.13 5.89
C GLY A 61 13.33 15.41 7.02
N LYS A 62 13.85 15.53 8.25
CA LYS A 62 13.04 15.92 9.43
C LYS A 62 13.80 16.96 10.24
N THR A 63 13.11 18.02 10.65
CA THR A 63 13.68 19.10 11.47
C THR A 63 12.79 19.36 12.66
N GLN A 64 13.34 19.20 13.87
CA GLN A 64 12.69 19.59 15.10
C GLN A 64 12.61 21.12 15.19
N ILE A 65 11.41 21.64 15.46
CA ILE A 65 11.18 23.08 15.67
C ILE A 65 11.20 23.38 17.18
N ASN A 66 10.52 22.54 17.97
CA ASN A 66 10.55 22.54 19.43
C ASN A 66 10.20 21.13 19.96
N ASP A 67 10.02 20.96 21.27
CA ASP A 67 9.76 19.66 21.91
C ASP A 67 8.46 18.97 21.45
N SER A 68 7.52 19.72 20.86
CA SER A 68 6.20 19.23 20.47
C SER A 68 5.88 19.42 18.99
N LEU A 69 6.83 19.91 18.19
CA LEU A 69 6.60 20.32 16.81
C LEU A 69 7.83 20.05 15.93
N TYR A 70 7.59 19.50 14.74
CA TYR A 70 8.60 19.22 13.73
C TYR A 70 8.07 19.48 12.31
N GLY A 71 8.97 19.79 11.39
CA GLY A 71 8.72 19.77 9.95
C GLY A 71 9.33 18.53 9.30
N LEU A 72 8.76 18.10 8.18
CA LEU A 72 9.33 17.03 7.36
C LEU A 72 9.18 17.28 5.86
N GLY A 73 10.03 16.63 5.07
CA GLY A 73 9.90 16.48 3.63
C GLY A 73 10.28 15.06 3.24
N PHE A 74 9.52 14.46 2.31
CA PHE A 74 9.73 13.09 1.86
C PHE A 74 9.58 12.98 0.34
N TYR A 75 10.49 12.22 -0.26
CA TYR A 75 10.44 11.84 -1.66
C TYR A 75 10.77 10.37 -1.82
N GLU A 76 10.04 9.67 -2.68
CA GLU A 76 10.36 8.30 -3.09
C GLU A 76 10.14 8.13 -4.59
N ALA A 77 11.11 7.53 -5.25
CA ALA A 77 11.03 7.10 -6.64
C ALA A 77 11.17 5.59 -6.76
N GLU A 78 10.49 5.01 -7.74
CA GLU A 78 10.66 3.62 -8.17
C GLU A 78 11.19 3.60 -9.60
N LEU A 79 12.19 2.75 -9.84
CA LEU A 79 12.80 2.49 -11.14
C LEU A 79 12.60 1.02 -11.50
N THR A 80 12.28 0.76 -12.76
CA THR A 80 12.16 -0.59 -13.34
C THR A 80 12.79 -0.61 -14.72
N THR A 81 13.40 -1.73 -15.08
CA THR A 81 14.00 -1.97 -16.40
C THR A 81 13.06 -2.80 -17.27
N ASN A 82 13.10 -2.63 -18.59
CA ASN A 82 12.29 -3.43 -19.51
C ASN A 82 12.96 -3.66 -20.87
N ASP A 83 14.10 -4.33 -20.88
CA ASP A 83 14.90 -4.47 -22.11
C ASP A 83 14.25 -5.26 -23.24
N GLY A 84 13.19 -6.04 -22.99
CA GLY A 84 12.44 -6.71 -24.06
C GLY A 84 13.26 -7.65 -24.94
N GLY A 85 14.46 -8.06 -24.51
CA GLY A 85 15.41 -8.85 -25.28
C GLY A 85 16.49 -8.05 -26.02
N ASP A 86 16.45 -6.72 -25.96
CA ASP A 86 17.50 -5.83 -26.46
C ASP A 86 18.60 -5.61 -25.41
N ILE A 87 19.66 -4.88 -25.78
CA ILE A 87 20.74 -4.47 -24.90
C ILE A 87 20.58 -2.96 -24.63
N ASP A 88 20.49 -2.58 -23.35
CA ASP A 88 20.43 -1.19 -22.88
C ASP A 88 19.35 -0.37 -23.62
N SER A 89 18.09 -0.79 -23.50
CA SER A 89 16.97 -0.08 -24.15
C SER A 89 16.58 1.20 -23.39
N ASP A 90 16.18 2.26 -24.09
CA ASP A 90 15.68 3.50 -23.47
C ASP A 90 14.21 3.36 -22.97
N SER A 91 13.82 2.18 -22.48
CA SER A 91 12.44 1.84 -22.09
C SER A 91 12.22 1.78 -20.58
N ASP A 92 13.20 2.20 -19.80
CA ASP A 92 13.14 2.28 -18.35
C ASP A 92 12.03 3.22 -17.86
N ASN A 93 11.35 2.81 -16.78
CA ASN A 93 10.30 3.62 -16.18
C ASN A 93 10.75 4.21 -14.84
N LEU A 94 10.53 5.51 -14.67
CA LEU A 94 10.66 6.22 -13.40
C LEU A 94 9.27 6.64 -12.89
N THR A 95 8.91 6.19 -11.70
CA THR A 95 7.66 6.59 -11.04
C THR A 95 7.95 7.35 -9.76
N SER A 96 7.56 8.63 -9.70
CA SER A 96 7.52 9.40 -8.45
C SER A 96 6.35 8.91 -7.58
N ARG A 97 6.65 8.10 -6.57
CA ARG A 97 5.67 7.46 -5.71
C ARG A 97 5.14 8.42 -4.64
N TYR A 98 6.06 9.13 -4.01
CA TYR A 98 5.76 10.12 -2.96
C TYR A 98 6.55 11.40 -3.20
N ALA A 99 5.91 12.53 -2.94
CA ALA A 99 6.52 13.86 -2.99
C ALA A 99 5.68 14.81 -2.15
N TYR A 100 6.02 14.96 -0.88
CA TYR A 100 5.24 15.79 0.04
C TYR A 100 6.11 16.46 1.10
N ALA A 101 5.55 17.51 1.70
CA ALA A 101 6.09 18.13 2.90
C ALA A 101 4.97 18.24 3.94
N GLY A 102 5.35 18.33 5.20
CA GLY A 102 4.38 18.37 6.29
C GLY A 102 4.91 18.96 7.58
N ILE A 103 3.97 19.13 8.51
CA ILE A 103 4.22 19.56 9.88
C ILE A 103 3.54 18.58 10.82
N GLY A 104 4.24 18.19 11.87
CA GLY A 104 3.70 17.26 12.85
C GLY A 104 4.08 17.62 14.27
N GLY A 105 3.39 17.00 15.21
CA GLY A 105 3.55 17.25 16.63
C GLY A 105 2.60 16.38 17.46
N ASN A 106 2.31 16.80 18.69
CA ASN A 106 1.43 16.06 19.61
C ASN A 106 0.00 15.87 19.06
N PHE A 107 -0.42 16.69 18.10
CA PHE A 107 -1.74 16.61 17.47
C PHE A 107 -1.81 15.58 16.32
N GLY A 108 -0.69 14.97 15.95
CA GLY A 108 -0.53 14.20 14.72
C GLY A 108 0.30 14.94 13.67
N GLU A 109 0.18 14.54 12.41
CA GLU A 109 0.93 15.09 11.28
C GLU A 109 -0.03 15.45 10.15
N VAL A 110 0.16 16.64 9.58
CA VAL A 110 -0.53 17.11 8.37
C VAL A 110 0.49 17.32 7.26
N SER A 111 0.19 16.80 6.07
CA SER A 111 1.05 16.89 4.90
C SER A 111 0.27 17.32 3.66
N TYR A 112 0.97 17.90 2.68
CA TYR A 112 0.44 18.20 1.36
C TYR A 112 1.41 17.76 0.27
N GLY A 113 0.87 17.22 -0.81
CA GLY A 113 1.61 16.69 -1.96
C GLY A 113 1.15 15.28 -2.31
N LYS A 114 1.99 14.52 -3.03
CA LYS A 114 1.73 13.10 -3.32
C LYS A 114 2.02 12.25 -2.09
N THR A 115 0.97 11.83 -1.39
CA THR A 115 1.04 11.15 -0.08
C THR A 115 0.01 10.02 0.02
N GLU A 116 0.10 9.21 1.08
CA GLU A 116 -0.86 8.12 1.34
C GLU A 116 -2.25 8.66 1.68
N GLY A 117 -3.26 7.91 1.24
CA GLY A 117 -4.64 8.00 1.67
C GLY A 117 -4.87 7.38 3.04
N SER A 118 -6.13 7.28 3.44
CA SER A 118 -6.49 6.73 4.76
C SER A 118 -6.76 5.23 4.76
N LEU A 119 -7.04 4.58 3.61
CA LEU A 119 -7.48 3.17 3.60
C LEU A 119 -6.34 2.17 3.45
N GLY A 120 -5.12 2.60 3.10
CA GLY A 120 -3.95 1.71 3.07
C GLY A 120 -3.74 0.95 4.39
N VAL A 121 -3.88 1.62 5.54
CA VAL A 121 -3.76 0.98 6.86
C VAL A 121 -4.88 0.00 7.20
N ILE A 122 -6.00 0.05 6.47
CA ILE A 122 -7.09 -0.91 6.61
C ILE A 122 -6.79 -2.14 5.73
N THR A 123 -6.28 -1.93 4.51
CA THR A 123 -5.84 -3.04 3.64
C THR A 123 -4.61 -3.77 4.19
N ASP A 124 -3.74 -3.08 4.94
CA ASP A 124 -2.59 -3.68 5.66
C ASP A 124 -2.98 -4.80 6.64
N PHE A 125 -4.26 -4.94 7.00
CA PHE A 125 -4.73 -6.06 7.81
C PHE A 125 -4.52 -7.39 7.09
N THR A 126 -4.74 -7.46 5.78
CA THR A 126 -4.64 -8.69 4.98
C THR A 126 -3.50 -8.67 3.95
N ASP A 127 -2.98 -7.48 3.61
CA ASP A 127 -1.79 -7.30 2.75
C ASP A 127 -0.48 -7.62 3.50
N ILE A 128 -0.26 -8.91 3.77
CA ILE A 128 0.86 -9.38 4.61
C ILE A 128 1.91 -10.20 3.84
N MET A 129 1.67 -10.52 2.57
CA MET A 129 2.54 -11.38 1.78
C MET A 129 3.71 -10.57 1.18
N ALA A 130 4.76 -11.27 0.75
CA ALA A 130 5.91 -10.62 0.13
C ALA A 130 5.67 -10.17 -1.33
N TYR A 131 4.74 -10.82 -2.05
CA TYR A 131 4.48 -10.57 -3.47
C TYR A 131 3.00 -10.56 -3.87
N HIS A 132 2.26 -11.65 -3.58
CA HIS A 132 0.83 -11.79 -3.89
C HIS A 132 -0.05 -11.16 -2.79
N GLY A 133 -1.35 -11.48 -2.77
CA GLY A 133 -2.31 -10.88 -1.84
C GLY A 133 -2.83 -9.51 -2.27
N ASN A 134 -3.66 -8.89 -1.44
CA ASN A 134 -4.28 -7.58 -1.68
C ASN A 134 -4.96 -7.49 -3.07
N SER A 135 -5.55 -8.58 -3.55
CA SER A 135 -6.20 -8.63 -4.88
C SER A 135 -7.71 -8.38 -4.83
N ALA A 136 -8.29 -8.22 -3.64
CA ALA A 136 -9.73 -8.01 -3.43
C ALA A 136 -10.02 -6.84 -2.46
N ALA A 137 -9.11 -5.86 -2.43
CA ALA A 137 -9.22 -4.66 -1.61
C ALA A 137 -8.86 -3.40 -2.43
N ASP A 138 -9.53 -3.24 -3.58
CA ASP A 138 -9.38 -2.06 -4.43
C ASP A 138 -9.68 -0.78 -3.65
N LYS A 139 -8.88 0.27 -3.88
CA LYS A 139 -8.96 1.56 -3.19
C LYS A 139 -9.17 2.69 -4.19
N LEU A 140 -10.06 3.62 -3.87
CA LEU A 140 -10.18 4.89 -4.59
C LEU A 140 -8.87 5.68 -4.54
N THR A 141 -8.66 6.56 -5.53
CA THR A 141 -7.41 7.33 -5.65
C THR A 141 -7.12 8.15 -4.38
N VAL A 142 -8.12 8.84 -3.81
CA VAL A 142 -8.00 9.60 -2.56
C VAL A 142 -7.74 8.73 -1.32
N ALA A 143 -8.05 7.44 -1.40
CA ALA A 143 -7.94 6.45 -0.34
C ALA A 143 -6.63 5.64 -0.39
N ASP A 144 -6.02 5.48 -1.57
CA ASP A 144 -4.71 4.84 -1.77
C ASP A 144 -3.56 5.85 -1.65
N ARG A 145 -3.28 6.59 -2.73
CA ARG A 145 -2.13 7.49 -2.81
C ARG A 145 -2.29 8.44 -3.98
N ALA A 146 -2.36 9.74 -3.67
CA ALA A 146 -2.64 10.77 -4.67
C ALA A 146 -1.87 12.06 -4.36
N ASP A 147 -1.63 12.87 -5.39
CA ASP A 147 -1.17 14.26 -5.24
C ASP A 147 -2.33 15.23 -4.94
N ASN A 148 -2.10 16.54 -5.00
CA ASN A 148 -3.12 17.57 -4.80
C ASN A 148 -4.04 17.29 -3.59
N MET A 149 -3.45 16.76 -2.52
CA MET A 149 -4.16 16.17 -1.39
C MET A 149 -3.52 16.63 -0.08
N ILE A 150 -4.38 16.96 0.89
CA ILE A 150 -4.00 17.12 2.28
C ILE A 150 -4.24 15.78 2.98
N ALA A 151 -3.25 15.31 3.73
CA ALA A 151 -3.37 14.10 4.53
C ALA A 151 -3.02 14.37 5.99
N TYR A 152 -3.85 13.82 6.88
CA TYR A 152 -3.70 13.81 8.32
C TYR A 152 -3.50 12.38 8.84
N LYS A 153 -2.58 12.21 9.79
CA LYS A 153 -2.46 10.99 10.60
C LYS A 153 -2.22 11.34 12.07
N GLY A 154 -2.88 10.62 12.98
CA GLY A 154 -2.75 10.80 14.42
C GLY A 154 -2.85 9.49 15.19
N GLN A 155 -2.13 9.40 16.30
CA GLN A 155 -2.18 8.26 17.23
C GLN A 155 -2.53 8.78 18.62
N PHE A 156 -3.63 8.27 19.18
CA PHE A 156 -4.18 8.68 20.47
C PHE A 156 -4.41 7.45 21.35
N SER A 157 -3.38 7.08 22.11
CA SER A 157 -3.35 5.82 22.87
C SER A 157 -3.59 4.63 21.93
N ASP A 158 -4.73 3.94 22.05
CA ASP A 158 -5.07 2.76 21.27
C ASP A 158 -5.80 3.08 19.96
N LEU A 159 -6.13 4.35 19.72
CA LEU A 159 -6.84 4.81 18.53
C LEU A 159 -5.87 5.47 17.54
N ALA A 160 -5.73 4.87 16.36
CA ALA A 160 -5.10 5.49 15.21
C ALA A 160 -6.16 6.10 14.29
N LEU A 161 -5.95 7.31 13.80
CA LEU A 161 -6.82 8.00 12.85
C LEU A 161 -6.02 8.45 11.62
N ARG A 162 -6.61 8.30 10.43
CA ARG A 162 -6.12 8.94 9.21
C ARG A 162 -7.27 9.60 8.48
N ALA A 163 -7.02 10.77 7.89
CA ALA A 163 -8.01 11.47 7.08
C ALA A 163 -7.33 12.17 5.91
N THR A 164 -7.97 12.22 4.75
CA THR A 164 -7.47 12.96 3.59
C THR A 164 -8.57 13.75 2.90
N TYR A 165 -8.16 14.81 2.22
CA TYR A 165 -8.99 15.56 1.29
C TYR A 165 -8.17 15.89 0.04
N ARG A 166 -8.64 15.43 -1.12
CA ARG A 166 -8.06 15.71 -2.44
C ARG A 166 -8.86 16.82 -3.12
N PHE A 167 -8.17 17.81 -3.67
CA PHE A 167 -8.79 18.84 -4.50
C PHE A 167 -8.94 18.34 -5.94
N ALA A 168 -9.99 18.79 -6.64
CA ALA A 168 -10.08 18.62 -8.08
C ALA A 168 -8.94 19.36 -8.78
N ASP A 169 -8.40 18.76 -9.85
CA ASP A 169 -7.28 19.34 -10.56
C ASP A 169 -7.77 20.40 -11.54
N ARG A 170 -7.20 21.60 -11.42
CA ARG A 170 -7.54 22.73 -12.30
C ARG A 170 -7.18 22.43 -13.74
N SER A 171 -8.10 22.74 -14.64
CA SER A 171 -7.92 22.78 -16.09
C SER A 171 -8.03 24.22 -16.60
N ASP A 172 -7.26 24.56 -17.64
CA ASP A 172 -7.24 25.88 -18.27
C ASP A 172 -7.39 25.70 -19.80
N ASP A 173 -8.49 26.24 -20.34
CA ASP A 173 -8.76 26.20 -21.79
C ASP A 173 -8.29 27.47 -22.52
N GLY A 174 -7.57 28.36 -21.82
CA GLY A 174 -7.09 29.65 -22.32
C GLY A 174 -8.10 30.79 -22.17
N SER A 175 -9.32 30.51 -21.69
CA SER A 175 -10.39 31.51 -21.50
C SER A 175 -11.00 31.48 -20.10
N THR A 176 -11.13 30.29 -19.52
CA THR A 176 -11.70 30.07 -18.19
C THR A 176 -10.97 28.95 -17.46
N PHE A 177 -10.95 29.04 -16.12
CA PHE A 177 -10.55 27.92 -15.29
C PHE A 177 -11.74 27.00 -15.03
N SER A 178 -11.51 25.70 -15.17
CA SER A 178 -12.40 24.62 -14.76
C SER A 178 -11.62 23.57 -13.95
N ASP A 179 -12.21 22.43 -13.65
CA ASP A 179 -11.52 21.32 -12.99
C ASP A 179 -12.01 19.96 -13.51
N ASN A 180 -11.27 18.90 -13.17
CA ASN A 180 -11.59 17.53 -13.59
C ASN A 180 -12.66 16.84 -12.71
N LYS A 181 -13.19 17.51 -11.68
CA LYS A 181 -14.15 16.97 -10.71
C LYS A 181 -13.67 15.67 -10.04
N GLN A 182 -12.36 15.59 -9.75
CA GLN A 182 -11.74 14.48 -9.01
C GLN A 182 -11.40 14.87 -7.58
N ASP A 183 -12.17 15.77 -6.99
CA ASP A 183 -12.16 16.02 -5.56
C ASP A 183 -12.77 14.83 -4.80
N GLY A 184 -12.32 14.65 -3.56
CA GLY A 184 -12.74 13.55 -2.73
C GLY A 184 -12.14 13.60 -1.34
N TYR A 185 -12.57 12.69 -0.48
CA TYR A 185 -12.04 12.55 0.88
C TYR A 185 -11.98 11.08 1.29
N SER A 186 -11.15 10.80 2.30
CA SER A 186 -11.14 9.49 2.94
C SER A 186 -10.89 9.62 4.45
N LEU A 187 -11.42 8.69 5.23
CA LEU A 187 -11.23 8.61 6.68
C LEU A 187 -11.05 7.15 7.09
N SER A 188 -10.15 6.89 8.03
CA SER A 188 -10.03 5.59 8.69
C SER A 188 -9.72 5.70 10.17
N ALA A 189 -10.10 4.66 10.90
CA ALA A 189 -9.82 4.47 12.30
C ALA A 189 -9.40 3.03 12.56
N ILE A 190 -8.37 2.86 13.40
CA ILE A 190 -7.96 1.56 13.93
C ILE A 190 -7.94 1.65 15.44
N TYR A 191 -8.61 0.71 16.10
CA TYR A 191 -8.63 0.59 17.55
C TYR A 191 -7.98 -0.72 17.99
N ALA A 192 -6.92 -0.63 18.79
CA ALA A 192 -6.32 -1.79 19.46
C ALA A 192 -7.07 -2.08 20.77
N ILE A 193 -7.54 -3.30 20.96
CA ILE A 193 -8.28 -3.67 22.18
C ILE A 193 -7.27 -4.00 23.30
N GLY A 194 -6.71 -2.96 23.91
CA GLY A 194 -5.67 -3.07 24.92
C GLY A 194 -4.55 -4.04 24.51
N ASP A 195 -4.13 -4.91 25.42
CA ASP A 195 -3.08 -5.89 25.19
C ASP A 195 -3.61 -7.26 24.70
N THR A 196 -4.84 -7.33 24.21
CA THR A 196 -5.45 -8.62 23.81
C THR A 196 -4.86 -9.20 22.52
N GLY A 197 -4.15 -8.39 21.73
CA GLY A 197 -3.70 -8.74 20.39
C GLY A 197 -4.77 -8.54 19.31
N VAL A 198 -5.99 -8.12 19.67
CA VAL A 198 -7.06 -7.81 18.71
C VAL A 198 -6.99 -6.35 18.25
N LYS A 199 -7.12 -6.13 16.95
CA LYS A 199 -7.33 -4.80 16.36
C LYS A 199 -8.57 -4.79 15.49
N LEU A 200 -9.31 -3.68 15.52
CA LEU A 200 -10.45 -3.43 14.65
C LEU A 200 -10.16 -2.21 13.80
N GLY A 201 -10.40 -2.30 12.50
CA GLY A 201 -10.22 -1.22 11.53
C GLY A 201 -11.52 -0.93 10.80
N ALA A 202 -11.79 0.34 10.53
CA ALA A 202 -12.84 0.75 9.61
C ALA A 202 -12.40 1.99 8.84
N GLY A 203 -12.89 2.14 7.62
CA GLY A 203 -12.68 3.35 6.84
C GLY A 203 -13.70 3.55 5.74
N TYR A 204 -13.75 4.76 5.22
CA TYR A 204 -14.63 5.18 4.15
C TYR A 204 -13.91 6.16 3.22
N ALA A 205 -14.23 6.13 1.93
CA ALA A 205 -13.78 7.11 0.97
C ALA A 205 -14.86 7.44 -0.07
N ASP A 206 -14.79 8.65 -0.61
CA ASP A 206 -15.68 9.16 -1.65
C ASP A 206 -14.88 10.08 -2.59
N GLN A 207 -15.04 9.89 -3.90
CA GLN A 207 -14.38 10.68 -4.94
C GLN A 207 -15.19 10.66 -6.24
N ASP A 208 -15.52 11.84 -6.77
CA ASP A 208 -16.42 12.02 -7.93
C ASP A 208 -17.75 11.26 -7.76
N LYS A 209 -17.98 10.17 -8.51
CA LYS A 209 -19.19 9.34 -8.37
C LYS A 209 -18.93 8.04 -7.59
N ALA A 210 -17.69 7.76 -7.21
CA ALA A 210 -17.30 6.53 -6.57
C ALA A 210 -17.23 6.68 -5.05
N ASN A 211 -17.56 5.63 -4.33
CA ASN A 211 -17.49 5.54 -2.87
C ASN A 211 -17.15 4.11 -2.45
N GLU A 212 -16.55 3.97 -1.27
CA GLU A 212 -16.25 2.67 -0.68
C GLU A 212 -16.16 2.74 0.84
N TYR A 213 -16.46 1.63 1.51
CA TYR A 213 -16.11 1.42 2.90
C TYR A 213 -15.36 0.10 3.08
N MET A 214 -14.52 0.07 4.12
CA MET A 214 -13.75 -1.11 4.51
C MET A 214 -13.93 -1.40 5.99
N LEU A 215 -14.05 -2.68 6.33
CA LEU A 215 -14.10 -3.19 7.70
C LEU A 215 -13.05 -4.29 7.86
N ALA A 216 -12.22 -4.19 8.88
CA ALA A 216 -11.16 -5.16 9.13
C ALA A 216 -11.07 -5.55 10.61
N ALA A 217 -10.64 -6.78 10.84
CA ALA A 217 -10.29 -7.26 12.17
C ALA A 217 -9.06 -8.16 12.09
N SER A 218 -8.17 -8.05 13.06
CA SER A 218 -7.01 -8.93 13.18
C SER A 218 -6.79 -9.39 14.61
N TYR A 219 -6.08 -10.50 14.73
CA TYR A 219 -5.68 -11.09 15.99
C TYR A 219 -4.26 -11.61 15.90
N THR A 220 -3.39 -11.11 16.76
CA THR A 220 -2.02 -11.60 16.94
C THR A 220 -1.91 -12.38 18.25
N VAL A 221 -1.41 -13.61 18.18
CA VAL A 221 -1.15 -14.44 19.36
C VAL A 221 0.10 -15.28 19.17
N SER A 222 1.06 -15.12 20.09
CA SER A 222 2.38 -15.77 19.97
C SER A 222 3.00 -15.50 18.58
N ASP A 223 3.36 -16.54 17.84
CA ASP A 223 3.96 -16.43 16.51
C ASP A 223 2.91 -16.42 15.37
N PHE A 224 1.62 -16.36 15.69
CA PHE A 224 0.52 -16.38 14.74
C PHE A 224 -0.14 -15.01 14.55
N TYR A 225 -0.57 -14.77 13.31
CA TYR A 225 -1.38 -13.63 12.92
C TYR A 225 -2.56 -14.11 12.08
N PHE A 226 -3.75 -13.57 12.33
CA PHE A 226 -4.94 -13.80 11.53
C PHE A 226 -5.64 -12.46 11.27
N ALA A 227 -6.21 -12.30 10.08
CA ALA A 227 -7.01 -11.15 9.75
C ALA A 227 -8.11 -11.44 8.74
N GLY A 228 -9.14 -10.61 8.77
CA GLY A 228 -10.16 -10.52 7.75
C GLY A 228 -10.40 -9.06 7.38
N LEU A 229 -10.70 -8.84 6.10
CA LEU A 229 -11.03 -7.55 5.52
C LEU A 229 -12.25 -7.71 4.61
N PHE A 230 -13.16 -6.76 4.70
CA PHE A 230 -14.31 -6.61 3.83
C PHE A 230 -14.30 -5.23 3.21
N THR A 231 -14.53 -5.15 1.91
CA THR A 231 -14.63 -3.91 1.12
C THR A 231 -15.94 -3.92 0.36
N ASP A 232 -16.65 -2.80 0.33
CA ASP A 232 -17.88 -2.66 -0.46
C ASP A 232 -18.07 -1.21 -0.91
N GLY A 233 -18.61 -1.02 -2.10
CA GLY A 233 -18.93 0.30 -2.62
C GLY A 233 -19.25 0.35 -4.11
N GLU A 234 -19.44 1.57 -4.61
CA GLU A 234 -19.62 1.84 -6.03
C GLU A 234 -18.34 2.47 -6.59
N LYS A 235 -17.79 1.88 -7.66
CA LYS A 235 -16.61 2.41 -8.37
C LYS A 235 -17.05 3.13 -9.64
N GLN A 236 -16.10 3.71 -10.37
CA GLN A 236 -16.38 4.34 -11.66
C GLN A 236 -15.39 3.95 -12.75
N ASP A 237 -15.88 3.80 -13.98
CA ASP A 237 -15.05 3.56 -15.17
C ASP A 237 -14.51 4.87 -15.76
N SER A 238 -13.71 4.77 -16.83
CA SER A 238 -13.17 5.94 -17.55
C SER A 238 -14.24 6.85 -18.17
N ASN A 239 -15.45 6.34 -18.39
CA ASN A 239 -16.60 7.10 -18.89
C ASN A 239 -17.49 7.66 -17.76
N ARG A 240 -17.08 7.50 -16.49
CA ARG A 240 -17.82 7.89 -15.29
C ARG A 240 -19.17 7.18 -15.16
N ASN A 241 -19.26 5.95 -15.65
CA ASN A 241 -20.35 5.02 -15.30
C ASN A 241 -20.00 4.36 -13.98
N LYS A 242 -20.98 4.26 -13.09
CA LYS A 242 -20.82 3.54 -11.83
C LYS A 242 -20.88 2.04 -12.05
N TYR A 243 -20.17 1.29 -11.21
CA TYR A 243 -20.33 -0.15 -11.09
C TYR A 243 -20.14 -0.61 -9.66
N ASP A 244 -20.81 -1.69 -9.27
CA ASP A 244 -20.72 -2.24 -7.90
C ASP A 244 -19.42 -3.04 -7.72
N TYR A 245 -18.81 -2.93 -6.54
CA TYR A 245 -17.63 -3.70 -6.13
C TYR A 245 -17.77 -4.18 -4.69
N THR A 246 -17.56 -5.48 -4.50
CA THR A 246 -17.52 -6.10 -3.17
C THR A 246 -16.30 -7.02 -3.10
N GLY A 247 -15.55 -6.95 -2.01
CA GLY A 247 -14.30 -7.69 -1.83
C GLY A 247 -14.15 -8.27 -0.43
N TYR A 248 -13.60 -9.48 -0.36
CA TYR A 248 -13.32 -10.20 0.87
C TYR A 248 -11.88 -10.70 0.86
N GLU A 249 -11.15 -10.45 1.94
CA GLU A 249 -9.83 -11.03 2.14
C GLU A 249 -9.73 -11.69 3.51
N LEU A 250 -9.10 -12.86 3.53
CA LEU A 250 -8.66 -13.54 4.74
C LEU A 250 -7.15 -13.74 4.66
N ALA A 251 -6.45 -13.52 5.77
CA ALA A 251 -5.01 -13.67 5.84
C ALA A 251 -4.58 -14.41 7.11
N ALA A 252 -3.55 -15.24 6.99
CA ALA A 252 -2.90 -15.88 8.12
C ALA A 252 -1.38 -15.89 7.95
N ALA A 253 -0.65 -15.73 9.05
CA ALA A 253 0.80 -15.88 9.07
C ALA A 253 1.30 -16.64 10.28
N TYR A 254 2.43 -17.31 10.11
CA TYR A 254 3.17 -18.00 11.16
C TYR A 254 4.66 -17.68 11.04
N THR A 255 5.26 -17.23 12.14
CA THR A 255 6.69 -16.92 12.21
C THR A 255 7.45 -18.07 12.87
N LEU A 256 8.41 -18.65 12.14
CA LEU A 256 9.30 -19.68 12.64
C LEU A 256 10.76 -19.23 12.49
N ASN A 257 11.35 -18.78 13.60
CA ASN A 257 12.70 -18.21 13.63
C ASN A 257 12.83 -17.03 12.65
N GLN A 258 13.66 -17.17 11.61
CA GLN A 258 13.88 -16.17 10.58
C GLN A 258 12.97 -16.35 9.36
N THR A 259 12.01 -17.27 9.41
CA THR A 259 11.08 -17.55 8.30
C THR A 259 9.68 -17.10 8.68
N VAL A 260 9.00 -16.39 7.79
CA VAL A 260 7.59 -16.08 7.91
C VAL A 260 6.87 -16.81 6.79
N PHE A 261 5.85 -17.59 7.15
CA PHE A 261 4.93 -18.23 6.21
C PHE A 261 3.63 -17.45 6.21
N THR A 262 3.10 -17.14 5.03
CA THR A 262 1.81 -16.46 4.91
C THR A 262 0.89 -17.17 3.92
N THR A 263 -0.40 -16.98 4.11
CA THR A 263 -1.43 -17.37 3.15
C THR A 263 -2.56 -16.36 3.15
N THR A 264 -3.13 -16.12 1.97
CA THR A 264 -4.31 -15.27 1.82
C THR A 264 -5.33 -15.94 0.91
N TYR A 265 -6.61 -15.70 1.20
CA TYR A 265 -7.71 -15.92 0.27
C TYR A 265 -8.32 -14.58 -0.07
N ASN A 266 -8.43 -14.24 -1.35
CA ASN A 266 -8.91 -12.95 -1.82
C ASN A 266 -9.98 -13.18 -2.88
N ASN A 267 -11.21 -12.73 -2.62
CA ASN A 267 -12.33 -12.88 -3.54
C ASN A 267 -13.01 -11.51 -3.74
N ALA A 268 -13.15 -11.10 -4.99
CA ALA A 268 -13.85 -9.87 -5.35
C ALA A 268 -14.94 -10.16 -6.38
N GLU A 269 -16.04 -9.42 -6.26
CA GLU A 269 -17.12 -9.35 -7.23
C GLU A 269 -17.18 -7.92 -7.80
N THR A 270 -17.38 -7.83 -9.11
CA THR A 270 -17.68 -6.59 -9.83
C THR A 270 -18.98 -6.81 -10.60
N GLU A 271 -19.98 -5.94 -10.42
CA GLU A 271 -21.31 -6.15 -11.03
C GLU A 271 -21.95 -7.52 -10.72
N SER A 272 -21.81 -7.97 -9.45
CA SER A 272 -22.29 -9.27 -8.97
C SER A 272 -21.70 -10.50 -9.68
N GLU A 273 -20.55 -10.35 -10.32
CA GLU A 273 -19.80 -11.45 -10.94
C GLU A 273 -18.36 -11.45 -10.43
N THR A 274 -17.78 -12.62 -10.20
CA THR A 274 -16.41 -12.77 -9.72
C THR A 274 -15.42 -12.04 -10.63
N SER A 275 -14.57 -11.19 -10.07
CA SER A 275 -13.52 -10.45 -10.79
C SER A 275 -12.11 -10.75 -10.27
N ALA A 276 -12.01 -11.32 -9.08
CA ALA A 276 -10.80 -11.96 -8.56
C ALA A 276 -11.18 -13.12 -7.65
N ASP A 277 -10.49 -14.27 -7.76
CA ASP A 277 -10.62 -15.38 -6.82
C ASP A 277 -9.28 -16.09 -6.67
N ASN A 278 -8.57 -15.78 -5.58
CA ASN A 278 -7.17 -16.12 -5.41
C ASN A 278 -6.92 -16.78 -4.06
N LEU A 279 -6.19 -17.90 -4.08
CA LEU A 279 -5.58 -18.49 -2.90
C LEU A 279 -4.06 -18.43 -3.06
N ALA A 280 -3.39 -17.67 -2.21
CA ALA A 280 -1.94 -17.52 -2.27
C ALA A 280 -1.25 -18.08 -1.02
N VAL A 281 -0.03 -18.58 -1.21
CA VAL A 281 0.87 -19.01 -0.14
C VAL A 281 2.27 -18.47 -0.41
N ASP A 282 2.99 -18.10 0.65
CA ASP A 282 4.41 -17.76 0.54
C ASP A 282 5.26 -18.23 1.72
N ALA A 283 6.57 -18.23 1.49
CA ALA A 283 7.58 -18.35 2.52
C ALA A 283 8.65 -17.29 2.29
N THR A 284 8.91 -16.48 3.32
CA THR A 284 9.93 -15.42 3.30
C THR A 284 10.99 -15.71 4.37
N TYR A 285 12.25 -15.84 3.95
CA TYR A 285 13.39 -16.03 4.84
C TYR A 285 14.21 -14.75 4.99
N TYR A 286 14.41 -14.30 6.23
CA TYR A 286 15.16 -13.10 6.59
C TYR A 286 16.57 -13.46 7.01
N PHE A 287 17.54 -13.36 6.09
CA PHE A 287 18.96 -13.56 6.43
C PHE A 287 19.46 -12.47 7.39
N LYS A 288 18.95 -11.25 7.21
CA LYS A 288 19.16 -10.07 8.03
C LYS A 288 17.89 -9.21 8.01
N PRO A 289 17.73 -8.25 8.94
CA PRO A 289 16.60 -7.32 8.90
C PRO A 289 16.44 -6.57 7.56
N ASN A 290 17.53 -6.42 6.80
CA ASN A 290 17.57 -5.73 5.52
C ASN A 290 17.82 -6.63 4.31
N PHE A 291 17.85 -7.95 4.48
CA PHE A 291 18.09 -8.86 3.37
C PHE A 291 17.26 -10.13 3.52
N ARG A 292 16.35 -10.34 2.55
CA ARG A 292 15.40 -11.46 2.57
C ARG A 292 15.22 -12.08 1.18
N ALA A 293 14.92 -13.38 1.14
CA ALA A 293 14.45 -14.07 -0.05
C ALA A 293 13.04 -14.58 0.19
N TYR A 294 12.25 -14.71 -0.88
CA TYR A 294 10.91 -15.26 -0.81
C TYR A 294 10.56 -16.09 -2.04
N VAL A 295 9.64 -17.03 -1.83
CA VAL A 295 8.93 -17.78 -2.87
C VAL A 295 7.45 -17.69 -2.57
N SER A 296 6.64 -17.41 -3.59
CA SER A 296 5.19 -17.34 -3.48
C SER A 296 4.53 -18.01 -4.67
N TYR A 297 3.37 -18.62 -4.42
CA TYR A 297 2.50 -19.22 -5.43
C TYR A 297 1.08 -18.69 -5.24
N ASN A 298 0.46 -18.22 -6.32
CA ASN A 298 -0.94 -17.84 -6.37
C ASN A 298 -1.73 -18.85 -7.21
N PHE A 299 -2.65 -19.56 -6.56
CA PHE A 299 -3.67 -20.36 -7.22
C PHE A 299 -4.80 -19.42 -7.63
N ASN A 300 -4.96 -19.21 -8.93
CA ASN A 300 -6.09 -18.48 -9.49
C ASN A 300 -7.24 -19.46 -9.66
N LEU A 301 -8.34 -19.19 -8.95
CA LEU A 301 -9.50 -20.07 -8.89
C LEU A 301 -10.54 -19.76 -9.98
N ILE A 302 -10.29 -18.73 -10.79
CA ILE A 302 -11.06 -18.45 -12.02
C ILE A 302 -10.61 -19.43 -13.11
N ASP A 303 -11.57 -20.07 -13.76
CA ASP A 303 -11.32 -20.94 -14.90
C ASP A 303 -11.57 -20.23 -16.24
N LYS A 304 -10.85 -20.66 -17.29
CA LYS A 304 -11.11 -20.20 -18.64
C LYS A 304 -12.55 -20.52 -19.05
N GLY A 305 -13.29 -19.49 -19.44
CA GLY A 305 -14.69 -19.61 -19.87
C GLY A 305 -15.69 -19.21 -18.79
N ASP A 306 -15.24 -18.95 -17.56
CA ASP A 306 -16.09 -18.41 -16.51
C ASP A 306 -16.62 -17.02 -16.88
N THR A 307 -17.80 -16.70 -16.36
CA THR A 307 -18.32 -15.33 -16.42
C THR A 307 -17.60 -14.51 -15.36
N ILE A 308 -17.05 -13.37 -15.75
CA ILE A 308 -16.32 -12.49 -14.84
C ILE A 308 -16.87 -11.07 -14.86
N GLY A 309 -16.76 -10.40 -13.71
CA GLY A 309 -17.10 -9.00 -13.54
C GLY A 309 -16.02 -8.08 -14.12
N THR A 310 -16.43 -6.98 -14.76
CA THR A 310 -15.53 -5.93 -15.24
C THR A 310 -16.14 -4.55 -15.01
N SER A 311 -15.33 -3.50 -15.10
CA SER A 311 -15.80 -2.10 -15.00
C SER A 311 -16.80 -1.69 -16.09
N THR A 312 -16.99 -2.53 -17.12
CA THR A 312 -17.93 -2.29 -18.22
C THR A 312 -19.09 -3.29 -18.27
N GLY A 313 -19.26 -4.11 -17.22
CA GLY A 313 -20.26 -5.18 -17.16
C GLY A 313 -19.61 -6.55 -17.13
N LYS A 314 -20.21 -7.55 -17.80
CA LYS A 314 -19.76 -8.95 -17.74
C LYS A 314 -18.82 -9.30 -18.90
N GLY A 315 -17.78 -10.04 -18.60
CA GLY A 315 -16.83 -10.63 -19.55
C GLY A 315 -16.80 -12.16 -19.48
N THR A 316 -15.93 -12.76 -20.28
CA THR A 316 -15.61 -14.19 -20.22
C THR A 316 -14.13 -14.34 -19.98
N ALA A 317 -13.76 -15.07 -18.94
CA ALA A 317 -12.37 -15.30 -18.57
C ALA A 317 -11.61 -15.97 -19.73
N THR A 318 -10.53 -15.32 -20.16
CA THR A 318 -9.59 -15.90 -21.11
C THR A 318 -8.65 -16.89 -20.40
N LYS A 319 -7.79 -17.56 -21.17
CA LYS A 319 -6.73 -18.39 -20.56
C LYS A 319 -5.83 -17.54 -19.65
N VAL A 320 -5.53 -16.31 -20.07
CA VAL A 320 -4.61 -15.39 -19.37
C VAL A 320 -5.20 -14.94 -18.03
N ASP A 321 -6.51 -14.70 -17.98
CA ASP A 321 -7.21 -14.27 -16.76
C ASP A 321 -7.29 -15.38 -15.69
N ALA A 322 -7.07 -16.64 -16.10
CA ALA A 322 -7.18 -17.85 -15.30
C ALA A 322 -5.80 -18.49 -14.96
N GLU A 323 -4.69 -17.85 -15.33
CA GLU A 323 -3.36 -18.42 -15.05
C GLU A 323 -2.96 -18.25 -13.59
N ASP A 324 -2.39 -19.32 -13.03
CA ASP A 324 -1.61 -19.28 -11.79
C ASP A 324 -0.32 -18.47 -11.97
N GLU A 325 0.26 -18.04 -10.84
CA GLU A 325 1.54 -17.32 -10.83
C GLU A 325 2.50 -17.83 -9.76
N ILE A 326 3.77 -18.02 -10.15
CA ILE A 326 4.88 -18.25 -9.23
C ILE A 326 5.74 -16.99 -9.19
N ALA A 327 6.08 -16.53 -7.99
CA ALA A 327 7.01 -15.43 -7.79
C ALA A 327 8.21 -15.88 -6.96
N LEU A 328 9.42 -15.60 -7.45
CA LEU A 328 10.67 -15.74 -6.70
C LEU A 328 11.28 -14.36 -6.52
N GLY A 329 11.72 -14.04 -5.31
CA GLY A 329 12.30 -12.73 -5.06
C GLY A 329 13.46 -12.70 -4.08
N LEU A 330 14.30 -11.70 -4.27
CA LEU A 330 15.41 -11.37 -3.40
C LEU A 330 15.39 -9.86 -3.18
N ARG A 331 15.26 -9.44 -1.92
CA ARG A 331 15.10 -8.03 -1.54
C ARG A 331 16.19 -7.61 -0.57
N TYR A 332 16.91 -6.57 -0.97
CA TYR A 332 17.81 -5.81 -0.11
C TYR A 332 17.18 -4.45 0.19
N ASP A 333 17.06 -4.10 1.46
CA ASP A 333 16.59 -2.80 1.92
C ASP A 333 17.82 -1.92 2.26
N PHE A 334 17.87 -0.70 1.71
CA PHE A 334 18.96 0.26 1.93
C PHE A 334 18.90 0.91 3.31
#